data_AF-A0A949G2L3-F1
#
_entry.id   AF-A0A949G2L3-F1
#
_cell.length_a   1.000
_cell.length_b   1.000
_cell.length_c   1.000
_cell.angle_alpha   90.00
_cell.angle_beta   90.00
_cell.angle_gamma   90.00
#
_symmetry.space_group_name_H-M   'P 1'
#
loop_
_entity.id
_entity.type
_entity.pdbx_description
1 polymer ?
#
loop_
_entity_poly.entity_id
_entity_poly.type
_entity_poly.pdbx_seq_one_letter_code
_entity_poly.pdbx_strand_id
1 'polypeptide(L)' 'MTTLQEIIDAARTLSPAERLRLIDAVWDDEHPENWPALSPEWLAEVQRRSAEYDAGRMNASPWEDVQARVRRKAGLDG' A
#
# COMPACT_ATOMS: atom_id res chain seq x y z
N MET A 1 0.69 25.86 14.59
CA MET A 1 1.09 24.89 13.56
C MET A 1 1.18 23.55 14.25
N THR A 2 0.51 22.53 13.74
CA THR A 2 0.60 21.18 14.30
C THR A 2 1.82 20.47 13.74
N THR A 3 2.59 19.81 14.58
CA THR A 3 3.76 19.01 14.19
C THR A 3 3.31 17.63 13.70
N LEU A 4 4.17 16.97 12.91
CA LEU A 4 3.92 15.58 12.50
C LEU A 4 3.74 14.64 13.71
N GLN A 5 4.51 14.87 14.78
CA GLN A 5 4.41 14.07 16.01
C GLN A 5 3.04 14.22 16.68
N GLU A 6 2.50 15.44 16.76
CA GLU A 6 1.16 15.69 17.31
C GLU A 6 0.07 15.01 16.45
N ILE A 7 0.22 14.97 15.13
CA ILE A 7 -0.71 14.25 14.23
C ILE A 7 -0.66 12.74 14.49
N ILE A 8 0.56 12.17 14.60
CA ILE A 8 0.75 10.74 14.89
C ILE A 8 0.12 10.38 16.24
N ASP A 9 0.34 11.19 17.27
CA ASP A 9 -0.22 10.94 18.59
C ASP A 9 -1.74 11.08 18.62
N ALA A 10 -2.30 12.05 17.89
CA ALA A 10 -3.75 12.14 17.70
C ALA A 10 -4.32 10.90 16.99
N ALA A 11 -3.69 10.46 15.89
CA ALA A 11 -4.11 9.29 15.12
C ALA A 11 -4.10 7.99 15.94
N ARG A 12 -3.20 7.87 16.93
CA ARG A 12 -3.15 6.73 17.86
C ARG A 12 -4.36 6.63 18.79
N THR A 13 -5.04 7.74 19.06
CA THR A 13 -6.22 7.78 19.94
C THR A 13 -7.53 7.41 19.22
N LEU A 14 -7.53 7.42 17.89
CA LEU A 14 -8.68 7.06 17.05
C LEU A 14 -9.07 5.58 17.21
N SER A 15 -10.35 5.27 17.03
CA SER A 15 -10.80 3.88 16.89
C SER A 15 -10.18 3.22 15.64
N PRO A 16 -10.14 1.88 15.55
CA PRO A 16 -9.64 1.20 14.36
C PRO A 16 -10.35 1.64 13.06
N ALA A 17 -11.67 1.85 13.11
CA ALA A 17 -12.45 2.29 11.95
C ALA A 17 -12.08 3.72 11.52
N GLU A 18 -11.89 4.63 12.47
CA GLU A 18 -11.46 6.00 12.18
C GLU A 18 -10.03 6.07 11.66
N ARG A 19 -9.13 5.21 12.15
CA ARG A 19 -7.76 5.09 11.61
C ARG A 19 -7.75 4.68 10.15
N LEU A 20 -8.58 3.70 9.77
CA LEU A 20 -8.68 3.28 8.37
C LEU A 20 -9.20 4.42 7.49
N ARG A 21 -10.24 5.13 7.94
CA ARG A 21 -10.72 6.33 7.22
C ARG A 21 -9.67 7.42 7.07
N LEU A 22 -8.86 7.65 8.11
CA LEU A 22 -7.76 8.59 8.05
C LEU A 22 -6.70 8.15 7.04
N ILE A 23 -6.33 6.88 7.02
CA ILE A 23 -5.38 6.32 6.05
C ILE A 23 -5.91 6.49 4.63
N ASP A 24 -7.18 6.16 4.38
CA ASP A 24 -7.81 6.31 3.06
C ASP A 24 -7.80 7.77 2.61
N ALA A 25 -8.23 8.70 3.48
CA ALA A 25 -8.24 10.13 3.16
C ALA A 25 -6.85 10.71 2.86
N VAL A 26 -5.83 10.31 3.64
CA VAL A 26 -4.44 10.73 3.39
C VAL A 26 -3.94 10.13 2.08
N TRP A 27 -4.26 8.87 1.80
CA TRP A 27 -3.81 8.18 0.60
C TRP A 27 -4.44 8.76 -0.68
N ASP A 28 -5.71 9.14 -0.63
CA ASP A 28 -6.43 9.74 -1.77
C ASP A 28 -5.88 11.12 -2.18
N ASP A 29 -5.29 11.85 -1.24
CA ASP A 29 -4.67 13.17 -1.47
C ASP A 29 -3.23 13.08 -2.01
N GLU A 30 -2.62 11.89 -2.04
CA GLU A 30 -1.26 11.69 -2.54
C GLU A 30 -1.23 11.47 -4.06
N HIS A 31 -0.31 12.17 -4.73
CA HIS A 31 -0.16 12.07 -6.19
C HIS A 31 1.23 11.54 -6.56
N PRO A 32 1.34 10.56 -7.49
CA PRO A 32 2.62 9.91 -7.84
C PRO A 32 3.73 10.87 -8.26
N GLU A 33 3.40 12.01 -8.85
CA GLU A 33 4.35 13.06 -9.23
C GLU A 33 5.07 13.71 -8.04
N ASN A 34 4.49 13.64 -6.84
CA ASN A 34 5.03 14.23 -5.62
C ASN A 34 5.75 13.19 -4.74
N TRP A 35 5.73 11.91 -5.14
CA TRP A 35 6.35 10.85 -4.34
C TRP A 35 7.88 11.00 -4.30
N PRO A 36 8.51 10.68 -3.16
CA PRO A 36 9.96 10.66 -3.08
C PRO A 36 10.54 9.63 -4.07
N ALA A 37 11.70 9.94 -4.63
CA ALA A 37 12.42 8.99 -5.46
C ALA A 37 12.72 7.70 -4.67
N LEU A 38 12.50 6.55 -5.31
CA LEU A 38 12.89 5.25 -4.75
C LEU A 38 14.41 5.19 -4.55
N SER A 39 14.84 4.41 -3.57
CA SER A 39 16.25 4.08 -3.45
C SER A 39 16.72 3.32 -4.70
N PRO A 40 18.00 3.45 -5.11
CA PRO A 40 18.52 2.76 -6.28
C PRO A 40 18.29 1.24 -6.25
N GLU A 41 18.37 0.62 -5.06
CA GLU A 41 18.17 -0.80 -4.86
C GLU A 41 16.71 -1.22 -5.14
N TRP A 42 15.74 -0.42 -4.67
CA TRP A 42 14.33 -0.67 -4.93
C TRP A 42 13.97 -0.44 -6.40
N LEU A 43 14.52 0.60 -7.03
CA LEU A 43 14.31 0.83 -8.45
C LEU A 43 14.86 -0.32 -9.30
N ALA A 44 16.05 -0.81 -8.99
CA ALA A 44 16.66 -1.95 -9.67
C ALA A 44 15.81 -3.22 -9.50
N GLU A 45 15.27 -3.48 -8.30
CA GLU A 45 14.40 -4.64 -8.06
C GLU A 45 13.07 -4.54 -8.81
N VAL A 46 12.45 -3.35 -8.86
CA VAL A 46 11.22 -3.11 -9.63
C VAL A 46 11.47 -3.38 -11.13
N GLN A 47 12.56 -2.85 -11.68
CA GLN A 47 12.93 -3.07 -13.08
C GLN A 47 13.18 -4.56 -13.36
N ARG A 48 13.91 -5.24 -12.49
CA ARG A 48 14.19 -6.68 -12.61
C ARG A 48 12.90 -7.50 -12.60
N ARG A 49 12.00 -7.27 -11.64
CA ARG A 49 10.72 -8.00 -11.56
C ARG A 49 9.81 -7.75 -12.75
N SER A 50 9.76 -6.51 -13.23
CA SER A 50 8.99 -6.16 -14.42
C SER A 50 9.53 -6.92 -15.65
N ALA A 51 10.84 -6.93 -15.85
CA ALA A 51 11.47 -7.66 -16.95
C ALA A 51 11.27 -9.19 -16.87
N GLU A 52 11.33 -9.78 -15.67
CA GLU A 52 11.05 -11.21 -15.48
C GLU A 52 9.57 -11.54 -15.79
N TYR A 53 8.64 -10.67 -15.38
CA TYR A 53 7.22 -10.83 -15.68
C TYR A 53 6.94 -10.71 -17.18
N ASP A 54 7.44 -9.66 -17.82
CA ASP A 54 7.26 -9.41 -19.26
C ASP A 54 7.85 -10.54 -20.12
N ALA A 55 8.95 -11.16 -19.65
CA ALA A 55 9.56 -12.29 -20.32
C ALA A 55 8.94 -13.65 -19.99
N GLY A 56 7.86 -13.70 -19.20
CA GLY A 56 7.17 -14.93 -18.80
C GLY A 56 7.98 -15.82 -17.85
N ARG A 57 8.99 -15.27 -17.17
CA ARG A 57 9.85 -15.98 -16.21
C ARG A 57 9.39 -15.83 -14.77
N MET A 58 8.38 -14.99 -14.52
CA MET A 58 7.75 -14.80 -13.22
C MET A 58 6.24 -14.98 -13.31
N ASN A 59 5.68 -15.71 -12.35
CA ASN A 59 4.24 -15.81 -12.17
C ASN A 59 3.72 -14.65 -11.31
N ALA A 60 2.67 -13.98 -11.77
CA ALA A 60 1.87 -13.07 -10.96
C ALA A 60 0.47 -13.65 -10.74
N SER A 61 -0.16 -13.28 -9.62
CA SER A 61 -1.59 -13.54 -9.43
C SER A 61 -2.38 -12.32 -9.88
N PRO A 62 -3.53 -12.51 -10.55
CA PRO A 62 -4.54 -11.45 -10.66
C PRO A 62 -4.83 -10.83 -9.31
N TRP A 63 -5.07 -9.52 -9.27
CA TRP A 63 -5.29 -8.80 -8.02
C TRP A 63 -6.54 -9.31 -7.29
N GLU A 64 -7.57 -9.65 -8.05
CA GLU A 64 -8.84 -10.20 -7.58
C GLU A 64 -8.61 -11.52 -6.80
N ASP A 65 -7.71 -12.37 -7.28
CA ASP A 65 -7.34 -13.63 -6.60
C ASP A 65 -6.60 -13.36 -5.29
N VAL A 66 -5.77 -12.32 -5.26
CA VAL A 66 -5.10 -11.89 -4.02
C VAL A 66 -6.13 -11.38 -3.01
N GLN A 67 -7.06 -10.52 -3.45
CA GLN A 67 -8.13 -10.00 -2.61
C GLN A 67 -9.01 -11.12 -2.04
N ALA A 68 -9.46 -12.06 -2.89
CA ALA A 68 -10.25 -13.21 -2.46
C ALA A 68 -9.50 -14.04 -1.41
N ARG A 69 -8.20 -14.28 -1.61
CA ARG A 69 -7.37 -15.00 -0.63
C ARG A 69 -7.25 -14.26 0.71
N VAL A 70 -7.15 -12.93 0.69
CA VAL A 70 -7.11 -12.11 1.91
C VAL A 70 -8.45 -12.18 2.64
N ARG A 71 -9.57 -11.99 1.94
CA ARG A 71 -10.92 -12.06 2.52
C ARG A 71 -11.18 -13.42 3.17
N ARG A 72 -10.80 -14.52 2.49
CA ARG A 72 -10.89 -15.88 3.05
C ARG A 72 -10.14 -16.04 4.35
N LYS A 73 -8.88 -15.59 4.38
CA LYS A 73 -8.03 -15.66 5.59
C LYS A 73 -8.58 -14.82 6.74
N ALA A 74 -9.24 -13.71 6.42
CA ALA A 74 -9.90 -12.85 7.40
C ALA A 74 -11.29 -13.33 7.83
N GLY A 75 -11.81 -14.42 7.23
CA GLY A 75 -13.16 -14.93 7.52
C GLY A 75 -14.30 -14.08 6.95
N LEU A 76 -14.03 -13.31 5.89
CA LEU A 76 -14.95 -12.35 5.27
C LEU A 76 -15.61 -12.89 3.98
N ASP A 77 -15.59 -14.20 3.78
CA ASP A 77 -16.15 -14.88 2.60
C ASP A 77 -17.60 -15.38 2.83
N GLY A 78 -18.18 -15.11 4.00
CA GLY A 78 -19.56 -15.46 4.38
C GLY A 78 -20.54 -14.30 4.27
#